data_AF-A0A2K8PEN4-F1
#
_entry.id   AF-A0A2K8PEN4-F1
#
_cell.length_a   1.000
_cell.length_b   1.000
_cell.length_c   1.000
_cell.angle_alpha   90.00
_cell.angle_beta   90.00
_cell.angle_gamma   90.00
#
_symmetry.space_group_name_H-M   'P 1'
#
loop_
_entity.id
_entity.type
_entity.pdbx_description
1 polymer ?
#
loop_
_entity_poly.entity_id
_entity_poly.type
_entity_poly.pdbx_seq_one_letter_code
_entity_poly.pdbx_strand_id
1 'polypeptide(L)'
;MRTIATEITIDASPEEVWATLIDLPRYCVWNPYIRQAVGEAVPGTRLELMAYPESGKPATFRPTVLLVARNVEFRWAHRLPVRGLFDRLHYFRLAEGPNRTTRLEHGERFRGLLVPFRTKTLNATARNLTRMNEALRTRVESARSTP
;
A
#
# COMPACT_ATOMS: atom_id res chain seq x y z
N MET A 1 -6.84 -7.36 -17.80
CA MET A 1 -6.08 -6.68 -16.71
C MET A 1 -6.98 -5.62 -16.12
N ARG A 2 -7.01 -5.44 -14.80
CA ARG A 2 -7.70 -4.30 -14.17
C ARG A 2 -6.77 -3.60 -13.20
N THR A 3 -6.82 -2.27 -13.19
CA THR A 3 -6.04 -1.42 -12.30
C THR A 3 -6.99 -0.59 -11.46
N ILE A 4 -6.69 -0.48 -10.18
CA ILE A 4 -7.31 0.48 -9.27
C ILE A 4 -6.17 1.38 -8.79
N ALA A 5 -6.39 2.68 -8.86
CA ALA A 5 -5.46 3.67 -8.37
C ALA A 5 -6.23 4.76 -7.65
N THR A 6 -5.62 5.31 -6.62
CA THR A 6 -6.08 6.47 -5.87
C THR A 6 -4.93 7.45 -5.76
N GLU A 7 -5.27 8.71 -5.53
CA GLU A 7 -4.30 9.76 -5.40
C GLU A 7 -4.67 10.67 -4.24
N ILE A 8 -3.67 11.11 -3.48
CA ILE A 8 -3.83 12.10 -2.42
C ILE A 8 -2.60 13.01 -2.35
N THR A 9 -2.80 14.24 -1.91
CA THR A 9 -1.71 15.15 -1.52
C THR A 9 -1.55 15.10 0.00
N ILE A 10 -0.30 14.95 0.45
CA ILE A 10 0.09 14.94 1.85
C ILE A 10 0.93 16.19 2.11
N ASP A 11 0.62 16.94 3.18
CA ASP A 11 1.44 18.07 3.62
C ASP A 11 2.68 17.55 4.38
N ALA A 12 3.60 16.96 3.62
CA ALA A 12 4.90 16.51 4.06
C ALA A 12 5.81 16.24 2.85
N SER A 13 7.12 16.24 3.07
CA SER A 13 8.12 15.88 2.07
C SER A 13 8.09 14.39 1.73
N PRO A 14 8.56 13.98 0.53
CA PRO A 14 8.62 12.57 0.15
C PRO A 14 9.43 11.72 1.14
N GLU A 15 10.46 12.29 1.77
CA GLU A 15 11.27 11.68 2.83
C GLU A 15 10.43 11.29 4.05
N GLU A 16 9.58 12.19 4.53
CA GLU A 16 8.74 11.99 5.72
C GLU A 16 7.66 10.92 5.45
N VAL A 17 7.04 11.00 4.28
CA VAL A 17 6.06 9.99 3.83
C VAL A 17 6.74 8.64 3.66
N TRP A 18 7.92 8.62 3.02
CA TRP A 18 8.69 7.40 2.80
C TRP A 18 9.08 6.72 4.12
N ALA A 19 9.59 7.47 5.09
CA ALA A 19 9.97 6.94 6.39
C ALA A 19 8.80 6.20 7.07
N THR A 20 7.58 6.72 6.96
CA THR A 20 6.38 6.05 7.51
C THR A 20 5.96 4.84 6.67
N LEU A 21 6.10 4.91 5.33
CA LEU A 21 5.76 3.82 4.42
C LEU A 21 6.67 2.60 4.57
N ILE A 22 7.98 2.78 4.83
CA ILE A 22 8.91 1.66 4.99
C ILE A 22 9.04 1.15 6.43
N ASP A 23 8.45 1.84 7.41
CA ASP A 23 8.41 1.41 8.81
C ASP A 23 7.33 0.35 9.04
N LEU A 24 7.54 -0.84 8.44
CA LEU A 24 6.64 -1.98 8.49
C LEU A 24 6.17 -2.35 9.91
N PRO A 25 7.06 -2.40 10.94
CA PRO A 25 6.64 -2.71 12.31
C PRO A 25 5.58 -1.76 12.87
N ARG A 26 5.54 -0.50 12.42
CA ARG A 26 4.56 0.51 12.87
C ARG A 26 3.31 0.60 12.02
N TYR A 27 3.10 -0.30 11.06
CA TYR A 27 1.86 -0.33 10.28
C TYR A 27 0.62 -0.48 11.16
N CYS A 28 0.71 -1.22 12.27
CA CYS A 28 -0.39 -1.37 13.23
C CYS A 28 -0.90 -0.05 13.84
N VAL A 29 -0.04 0.98 13.86
CA VAL A 29 -0.32 2.27 14.49
C VAL A 29 -1.21 3.15 13.61
N TRP A 30 -1.03 3.07 12.29
CA TRP A 30 -1.68 3.99 11.35
C TRP A 30 -2.52 3.29 10.28
N ASN A 31 -2.19 2.06 9.89
CA ASN A 31 -2.83 1.40 8.77
C ASN A 31 -4.09 0.65 9.24
N PRO A 32 -5.30 1.08 8.86
CA PRO A 32 -6.54 0.46 9.32
C PRO A 32 -6.74 -0.94 8.72
N TYR A 33 -6.07 -1.24 7.61
CA TYR A 33 -6.24 -2.48 6.86
C TYR A 33 -5.12 -3.49 7.14
N ILE A 34 -3.85 -3.07 7.12
CA ILE A 34 -2.69 -3.95 7.37
C ILE A 34 -2.21 -3.72 8.80
N ARG A 35 -2.61 -4.57 9.74
CA ARG A 35 -2.25 -4.39 11.16
C ARG A 35 -0.95 -5.06 11.56
N GLN A 36 -0.40 -5.95 10.73
CA GLN A 36 0.93 -6.50 10.95
C GLN A 36 1.65 -6.57 9.62
N ALA A 37 2.87 -6.06 9.59
CA ALA A 37 3.77 -6.16 8.45
C ALA A 37 5.15 -6.56 8.97
N VAL A 38 5.58 -7.77 8.62
CA VAL A 38 6.86 -8.35 9.03
C VAL A 38 7.73 -8.57 7.78
N GLY A 39 9.01 -8.28 7.89
CA GLY A 39 9.99 -8.40 6.81
C GLY A 39 10.74 -7.09 6.57
N GLU A 40 11.45 -7.04 5.44
CA GLU A 40 12.27 -5.88 5.07
C GLU A 40 11.82 -5.35 3.71
N ALA A 41 11.73 -4.02 3.58
CA ALA A 41 11.51 -3.34 2.32
C ALA A 41 12.78 -3.38 1.45
N VAL A 42 13.15 -4.59 0.99
CA VAL A 42 14.32 -4.86 0.15
C VAL A 42 13.87 -5.68 -1.07
N PRO A 43 14.23 -5.30 -2.31
CA PRO A 43 13.83 -6.05 -3.49
C PRO A 43 14.21 -7.55 -3.39
N GLY A 44 13.25 -8.43 -3.74
CA GLY A 44 13.42 -9.88 -3.70
C GLY A 44 13.04 -10.54 -2.37
N THR A 45 12.89 -9.80 -1.28
CA THR A 45 12.46 -10.36 0.01
C THR A 45 10.96 -10.65 0.03
N ARG A 46 10.53 -11.50 0.97
CA ARG A 46 9.11 -11.74 1.24
C ARG A 46 8.68 -10.95 2.47
N LEU A 47 7.57 -10.26 2.36
CA LEU A 47 6.86 -9.70 3.50
C LEU A 47 5.82 -10.71 3.99
N GLU A 48 5.44 -10.58 5.25
CA GLU A 48 4.25 -11.19 5.82
C GLU A 48 3.31 -10.08 6.30
N LEU A 49 2.18 -9.93 5.60
CA LEU A 49 1.19 -8.88 5.85
C LEU A 49 -0.10 -9.51 6.39
N MET A 50 -0.55 -9.12 7.58
CA MET A 50 -1.83 -9.53 8.12
C MET A 50 -2.87 -8.43 7.90
N ALA A 51 -3.82 -8.68 7.00
CA ALA A 51 -4.88 -7.73 6.71
C ALA A 51 -6.18 -8.06 7.46
N TYR A 52 -6.84 -7.00 7.91
CA TYR A 52 -8.10 -7.02 8.65
C TYR A 52 -9.14 -6.24 7.83
N PRO A 53 -9.85 -6.91 6.91
CA PRO A 53 -10.91 -6.27 6.14
C PRO A 53 -12.09 -5.90 7.05
N GLU A 54 -12.87 -4.89 6.66
CA GLU A 54 -14.09 -4.48 7.41
C GLU A 54 -15.11 -5.61 7.59
N SER A 55 -15.16 -6.53 6.63
CA SER A 55 -16.00 -7.72 6.69
C SER A 55 -15.22 -8.94 6.25
N GLY A 56 -15.38 -10.04 6.99
CA GLY A 56 -14.67 -11.30 6.77
C GLY A 56 -13.61 -11.58 7.83
N LYS A 57 -12.85 -12.66 7.62
CA LYS A 57 -11.79 -13.09 8.55
C LYS A 57 -10.48 -12.39 8.22
N PRO A 58 -9.61 -12.13 9.22
CA PRO A 58 -8.24 -11.71 8.97
C PRO A 58 -7.53 -12.68 8.03
N ALA A 59 -6.68 -12.16 7.17
CA ALA A 59 -5.96 -12.95 6.17
C ALA A 59 -4.48 -12.53 6.10
N THR A 60 -3.60 -13.52 6.08
CA THR A 60 -2.16 -13.31 5.90
C THR A 60 -1.79 -13.42 4.42
N PHE A 61 -1.10 -12.41 3.93
CA PHE A 61 -0.54 -12.35 2.58
C PHE A 61 0.97 -12.38 2.66
N ARG A 62 1.60 -13.12 1.74
CA ARG A 62 3.06 -13.16 1.63
C ARG A 62 3.50 -12.60 0.28
N PRO A 63 3.52 -11.26 0.09
CA PRO A 63 4.00 -10.68 -1.15
C PRO A 63 5.52 -10.66 -1.19
N THR A 64 6.07 -10.64 -2.40
CA THR A 64 7.48 -10.39 -2.67
C THR A 64 7.68 -8.92 -3.01
N VAL A 65 8.65 -8.27 -2.37
CA VAL A 65 9.06 -6.91 -2.71
C VAL A 65 9.68 -6.90 -4.10
N LEU A 66 9.19 -6.04 -4.98
CA LEU A 66 9.65 -5.95 -6.38
C LEU A 66 10.54 -4.74 -6.63
N LEU A 67 10.23 -3.60 -6.02
CA LEU A 67 10.97 -2.36 -6.20
C LEU A 67 10.94 -1.53 -4.93
N VAL A 68 12.09 -0.97 -4.59
CA VAL A 68 12.28 -0.01 -3.50
C VAL A 68 13.20 1.07 -4.03
N ALA A 69 12.60 2.14 -4.56
CA ALA A 69 13.29 3.35 -4.97
C ALA A 69 13.05 4.41 -3.88
N ARG A 70 14.09 4.69 -3.09
CA ARG A 70 14.01 5.58 -1.93
C ARG A 70 13.31 6.89 -2.28
N ASN A 71 12.30 7.26 -1.48
CA ASN A 71 11.47 8.47 -1.61
C ASN A 71 10.69 8.59 -2.94
N VAL A 72 10.65 7.53 -3.76
CA VAL A 72 10.06 7.59 -5.11
C VAL A 72 9.03 6.49 -5.31
N GLU A 73 9.39 5.22 -5.08
CA GLU A 73 8.47 4.12 -5.33
C GLU A 73 8.72 2.91 -4.43
N PHE A 74 7.64 2.37 -3.86
CA PHE A 74 7.64 1.09 -3.17
C PHE A 74 6.61 0.18 -3.80
N ARG A 75 7.04 -1.02 -4.21
CA ARG A 75 6.20 -1.96 -4.96
C ARG A 75 6.42 -3.38 -4.47
N TRP A 76 5.33 -4.11 -4.25
CA TRP A 76 5.36 -5.54 -3.98
C TRP A 76 4.28 -6.27 -4.79
N ALA A 77 4.42 -7.58 -4.93
CA ALA A 77 3.41 -8.41 -5.57
C ALA A 77 3.18 -9.71 -4.83
N HIS A 78 1.92 -10.10 -4.75
CA HIS A 78 1.52 -11.44 -4.32
C HIS A 78 1.17 -12.27 -5.56
N ARG A 79 1.82 -13.43 -5.69
CA ARG A 79 1.54 -14.43 -6.72
C ARG A 79 0.92 -15.64 -6.03
N LEU A 80 -0.26 -16.07 -6.48
CA LEU A 80 -0.80 -17.36 -6.06
C LEU A 80 0.03 -18.51 -6.66
N PRO A 81 0.07 -19.69 -6.01
CA PRO A 81 0.82 -20.85 -6.51
C PRO A 81 0.33 -21.31 -7.90
N VAL A 82 -0.93 -21.07 -8.24
CA VAL A 82 -1.47 -21.30 -9.59
C VAL A 82 -1.17 -20.08 -10.47
N ARG A 83 -0.16 -20.21 -11.34
CA ARG A 83 0.22 -19.18 -12.32
C ARG A 83 -1.00 -18.77 -13.17
N GLY A 84 -1.26 -17.46 -13.27
CA GLY A 84 -2.31 -16.89 -14.14
C GLY A 84 -3.72 -16.86 -13.54
N LEU A 85 -3.93 -17.35 -12.31
CA LEU A 85 -5.24 -17.33 -11.67
C LEU A 85 -5.53 -15.98 -10.99
N PHE A 86 -4.57 -15.47 -10.22
CA PHE A 86 -4.65 -14.16 -9.55
C PHE A 86 -3.25 -13.66 -9.14
N ASP A 87 -2.72 -12.70 -9.88
CA ASP A 87 -1.54 -11.93 -9.52
C ASP A 87 -2.00 -10.53 -9.09
N ARG A 88 -1.53 -10.08 -7.93
CA ARG A 88 -1.84 -8.76 -7.36
C ARG A 88 -0.54 -8.01 -7.15
N LEU A 89 -0.36 -6.92 -7.87
CA LEU A 89 0.77 -6.00 -7.71
C LEU A 89 0.24 -4.75 -7.02
N HIS A 90 0.92 -4.32 -5.98
CA HIS A 90 0.57 -3.15 -5.20
C HIS A 90 1.76 -2.19 -5.24
N TYR A 91 1.49 -0.90 -5.41
CA TYR A 91 2.52 0.13 -5.58
C TYR A 91 2.13 1.43 -4.88
N PHE A 92 3.15 2.10 -4.34
CA PHE A 92 3.13 3.47 -3.84
C PHE A 92 4.13 4.26 -4.62
N ARG A 93 3.73 5.40 -5.19
CA ARG A 93 4.63 6.34 -5.85
C ARG A 93 4.49 7.69 -5.21
N LEU A 94 5.63 8.27 -4.88
CA LEU A 94 5.75 9.58 -4.30
C LEU A 94 6.32 10.51 -5.36
N ALA A 95 5.67 11.65 -5.56
CA ALA A 95 6.19 12.74 -6.34
C ALA A 95 6.19 14.00 -5.47
N GLU A 96 7.29 14.74 -5.50
CA GLU A 96 7.38 16.03 -4.81
C GLU A 96 6.38 17.02 -5.43
N GLY A 97 5.66 17.72 -4.57
CA GLY A 97 4.72 18.78 -4.92
C GLY A 97 5.19 20.15 -4.40
N PRO A 98 4.47 21.23 -4.76
CA PRO A 98 4.79 22.57 -4.27
C PRO A 98 4.70 22.66 -2.75
N ASN A 99 5.40 23.62 -2.15
CA ASN A 99 5.34 23.90 -0.71
C ASN A 99 5.65 22.71 0.20
N ARG A 100 6.62 21.86 -0.19
CA ARG A 100 7.01 20.64 0.56
C ARG A 100 5.86 19.66 0.76
N THR A 101 4.98 19.54 -0.23
CA THR A 101 3.93 18.52 -0.25
C THR A 101 4.39 17.28 -1.02
N THR A 102 3.70 16.16 -0.82
CA THR A 102 3.91 14.92 -1.57
C THR A 102 2.62 14.48 -2.22
N ARG A 103 2.67 14.27 -3.54
CA ARG A 103 1.62 13.57 -4.28
C ARG A 103 1.86 12.07 -4.19
N LEU A 104 0.96 11.36 -3.54
CA LEU A 104 0.97 9.91 -3.42
C LEU A 104 0.01 9.31 -4.45
N GLU A 105 0.56 8.61 -5.46
CA GLU A 105 -0.19 7.69 -6.33
C GLU A 105 -0.09 6.29 -5.72
N HIS A 106 -1.23 5.71 -5.32
CA HIS A 106 -1.28 4.42 -4.67
C HIS A 106 -2.28 3.51 -5.40
N GLY A 107 -1.85 2.30 -5.75
CA GLY A 107 -2.71 1.44 -6.54
C GLY A 107 -2.41 -0.04 -6.49
N GLU A 108 -3.36 -0.79 -7.04
CA GLU A 108 -3.28 -2.23 -7.22
C GLU A 108 -3.60 -2.63 -8.66
N ARG A 109 -2.74 -3.45 -9.24
CA ARG A 109 -2.92 -4.08 -10.55
C ARG A 109 -3.27 -5.54 -10.34
N PHE A 110 -4.40 -5.94 -10.92
CA PHE A 110 -4.90 -7.30 -10.90
C PHE A 110 -4.73 -7.94 -12.28
N ARG A 111 -4.06 -9.09 -12.30
CA ARG A 111 -3.92 -9.94 -13.49
C ARG A 111 -4.43 -11.33 -13.16
N GLY A 112 -5.19 -11.93 -14.08
CA GLY A 112 -5.71 -13.29 -13.93
C GLY A 112 -7.10 -13.46 -14.52
N LEU A 113 -7.47 -14.71 -14.82
CA LEU A 113 -8.68 -15.07 -15.55
C LEU A 113 -9.97 -14.72 -14.77
N LEU A 114 -9.91 -14.68 -13.44
CA LEU A 114 -11.07 -14.47 -12.55
C LEU A 114 -11.32 -13.02 -12.11
N VAL A 115 -10.46 -12.07 -12.54
CA VAL A 115 -10.60 -10.64 -12.22
C VAL A 115 -11.93 -10.00 -12.69
N PRO A 116 -12.50 -10.31 -13.87
CA PRO A 116 -13.71 -9.62 -14.33
C PRO A 116 -14.98 -9.96 -13.54
N PHE A 117 -15.01 -11.07 -12.80
CA PHE A 117 -16.21 -11.52 -12.07
C PHE A 117 -16.32 -11.00 -10.63
N ARG A 118 -15.41 -10.10 -10.19
CA ARG A 118 -15.31 -9.65 -8.78
C ARG A 118 -15.45 -8.13 -8.61
N THR A 119 -16.49 -7.53 -9.17
CA THR A 119 -16.78 -6.08 -9.02
C THR A 119 -16.86 -5.61 -7.57
N LYS A 120 -17.49 -6.41 -6.67
CA LYS A 120 -17.53 -6.11 -5.22
C LYS A 120 -16.13 -6.04 -4.60
N THR A 121 -15.23 -6.94 -4.98
CA THR A 121 -13.84 -6.95 -4.50
C THR A 121 -13.07 -5.72 -4.98
N LEU A 122 -13.26 -5.32 -6.25
CA LEU A 122 -12.63 -4.13 -6.80
C LEU A 122 -13.07 -2.86 -6.06
N ASN A 123 -14.38 -2.69 -5.82
CA ASN A 123 -14.89 -1.54 -5.07
C ASN A 123 -14.38 -1.53 -3.62
N ALA A 124 -14.26 -2.70 -2.99
CA ALA A 124 -13.69 -2.83 -1.65
C ALA A 124 -12.19 -2.47 -1.64
N THR A 125 -11.41 -2.90 -2.63
CA THR A 125 -10.01 -2.50 -2.78
C THR A 125 -9.90 -0.98 -2.88
N ALA A 126 -10.65 -0.33 -3.77
CA ALA A 126 -10.59 1.13 -3.92
C ALA A 126 -10.82 1.87 -2.59
N ARG A 127 -11.83 1.47 -1.81
CA ARG A 127 -12.10 2.04 -0.48
C ARG A 127 -10.94 1.81 0.50
N ASN A 128 -10.36 0.61 0.49
CA ASN A 128 -9.22 0.29 1.35
C ASN A 128 -7.99 1.15 0.99
N LEU A 129 -7.72 1.37 -0.30
CA LEU A 129 -6.61 2.22 -0.75
C LEU A 129 -6.81 3.67 -0.30
N THR A 130 -8.02 4.22 -0.48
CA THR A 130 -8.35 5.59 -0.03
C THR A 130 -8.15 5.75 1.47
N ARG A 131 -8.67 4.82 2.28
CA ARG A 131 -8.54 4.91 3.75
C ARG A 131 -7.10 4.77 4.22
N MET A 132 -6.34 3.91 3.56
CA MET A 132 -4.93 3.76 3.88
C MET A 132 -4.14 5.04 3.56
N ASN A 133 -4.48 5.71 2.46
CA ASN A 133 -3.92 7.01 2.10
C ASN A 133 -4.28 8.10 3.11
N GLU A 134 -5.55 8.19 3.50
CA GLU A 134 -6.02 9.14 4.51
C GLU A 134 -5.31 8.92 5.85
N ALA A 135 -5.21 7.66 6.31
CA ALA A 135 -4.56 7.36 7.56
C ALA A 135 -3.05 7.61 7.54
N LEU A 136 -2.38 7.34 6.41
CA LEU A 136 -0.98 7.69 6.20
C LEU A 136 -0.78 9.21 6.26
N ARG A 137 -1.64 9.97 5.55
CA ARG A 137 -1.63 11.43 5.57
C ARG A 137 -1.73 11.95 7.00
N THR A 138 -2.76 11.54 7.74
CA THR A 138 -2.96 11.97 9.13
C THR A 138 -1.77 11.62 10.01
N ARG A 139 -1.20 10.42 9.86
CA ARG A 139 -0.04 9.97 10.66
C ARG A 139 1.20 10.82 10.43
N VAL A 140 1.49 11.14 9.18
CA VAL A 140 2.67 11.94 8.79
C VAL A 140 2.47 13.40 9.20
N GLU A 141 1.32 13.99 8.90
CA GLU A 141 1.02 15.39 9.25
C GLU A 141 1.01 15.61 10.78
N SER A 142 0.46 14.66 11.55
CA SER A 142 0.42 14.77 13.02
C SER A 142 1.80 14.60 13.67
N ALA A 143 2.72 13.86 13.04
CA ALA A 143 4.10 13.74 13.52
C ALA A 143 4.85 15.08 13.47
N ARG A 144 4.49 15.95 12.52
CA ARG A 144 5.07 17.29 12.37
C ARG A 144 4.49 18.30 13.36
N SER A 145 3.24 18.10 13.78
CA SER A 145 2.54 19.00 14.71
C SER A 145 2.93 18.80 16.18
N THR A 146 3.78 17.81 16.48
CA THR A 146 4.32 17.62 17.85
C THR A 146 5.68 18.33 17.93
N PRO A 147 5.80 19.44 18.67
CA PRO A 147 7.06 20.17 18.84
C PRO A 147 8.10 19.38 19.65
#